data_AF-K2G308-F1
#
_entry.id   AF-K2G308-F1
#
_cell.length_a   1.000
_cell.length_b   1.000
_cell.length_c   1.000
_cell.angle_alpha   90.00
_cell.angle_beta   90.00
_cell.angle_gamma   90.00
#
_symmetry.space_group_name_H-M   'P 1'
#
loop_
_entity.id
_entity.type
_entity.pdbx_description
1 polymer ?
#
loop_
_entity_poly.entity_id
_entity_poly.type
_entity_poly.pdbx_seq_one_letter_code
_entity_poly.pdbx_strand_id
1 'polypeptide(L)'
;MRNRDRKMLWAFRIFMWGLIIYEFLNWINILDWKLNFSWHGLIITDIAVWLICEAVISYKKGINLIAVLPVVLLSVYLDVFWDMFHLYSKIHNYDKFLHFFISSIVAYVIYEVLKDKLYKDHFWKILSSVIIISITSTFWMLYEIEEYLEDAYINKKLLRMWNSFDTWWDLLTDLLGWVLVVIVLLIIHRKKKKL
;
A
#
# COMPACT_ATOMS: atom_id res chain seq x y z
N MET A 1 21.56 10.69 -7.42
CA MET A 1 20.44 11.07 -6.53
C MET A 1 20.69 12.46 -5.99
N ARG A 2 19.72 13.38 -6.04
CA ARG A 2 19.92 14.77 -5.56
C ARG A 2 19.97 14.79 -4.03
N ASN A 3 20.55 15.85 -3.44
CA ASN A 3 20.64 15.98 -1.97
C ASN A 3 19.27 15.86 -1.28
N ARG A 4 18.25 16.54 -1.84
CA ARG A 4 16.86 16.46 -1.36
C ARG A 4 16.28 15.03 -1.38
N ASP A 5 16.58 14.27 -2.43
CA ASP A 5 16.07 12.91 -2.60
C ASP A 5 16.76 11.97 -1.58
N ARG A 6 18.05 12.20 -1.30
CA ARG A 6 18.81 11.48 -0.27
C ARG A 6 18.26 11.77 1.13
N LYS A 7 17.96 13.04 1.45
CA LYS A 7 17.33 13.42 2.72
C LYS A 7 15.97 12.74 2.89
N MET A 8 15.15 12.72 1.85
CA MET A 8 13.85 12.05 1.86
C MET A 8 13.98 10.55 2.09
N LEU A 9 14.92 9.89 1.42
CA LEU A 9 15.20 8.46 1.64
C LEU A 9 15.62 8.17 3.08
N TRP A 10 16.49 8.99 3.67
CA TRP A 10 16.88 8.81 5.07
C TRP A 10 15.72 9.05 6.03
N ALA A 11 14.90 10.08 5.80
CA ALA A 11 13.69 10.30 6.57
C ALA A 11 12.78 9.07 6.50
N PHE A 12 12.49 8.57 5.29
CA PHE A 12 11.72 7.35 5.08
C PHE A 12 12.24 6.17 5.89
N ARG A 13 13.54 5.87 5.81
CA ARG A 13 14.15 4.77 6.56
C ARG A 13 13.99 4.94 8.07
N ILE A 14 14.21 6.16 8.59
CA ILE A 14 14.06 6.45 10.02
C ILE A 14 12.61 6.23 10.45
N PHE A 15 11.63 6.73 9.69
CA PHE A 15 10.22 6.56 10.03
C PHE A 15 9.74 5.11 9.89
N MET A 16 10.15 4.37 8.86
CA MET A 16 9.82 2.95 8.72
C MET A 16 10.42 2.12 9.87
N TRP A 17 11.71 2.29 10.14
CA TRP A 17 12.34 1.54 11.25
C TRP A 17 11.79 1.96 12.60
N GLY A 18 11.43 3.23 12.78
CA GLY A 18 10.73 3.70 13.98
C GLY A 18 9.39 2.99 14.17
N LEU A 19 8.60 2.83 13.11
CA LEU A 19 7.32 2.12 13.14
C LEU A 19 7.49 0.63 13.41
N ILE A 20 8.35 -0.06 12.65
CA ILE A 20 8.63 -1.49 12.83
C ILE A 20 9.15 -1.79 14.26
N ILE A 21 10.04 -0.94 14.79
CA ILE A 21 10.51 -1.09 16.18
C ILE A 21 9.35 -0.89 17.16
N TYR A 22 8.51 0.13 16.95
CA TYR A 22 7.34 0.38 17.79
C TYR A 22 6.37 -0.83 17.80
N GLU A 23 6.05 -1.38 16.64
CA GLU A 23 5.21 -2.57 16.51
C GLU A 23 5.85 -3.78 17.17
N PHE A 24 7.14 -4.00 16.95
CA PHE A 24 7.89 -5.09 17.58
C PHE A 24 7.86 -5.01 19.10
N LEU A 25 8.06 -3.81 19.67
CA LEU A 25 8.00 -3.58 21.11
C LEU A 25 6.59 -3.85 21.67
N ASN A 26 5.54 -3.55 20.91
CA ASN A 26 4.17 -3.92 21.29
C ASN A 26 3.93 -5.43 21.18
N TRP A 27 4.42 -6.08 20.12
CA TRP A 27 4.30 -7.52 19.91
C TRP A 27 4.90 -8.33 21.07
N ILE A 28 6.05 -7.89 21.61
CA ILE A 28 6.67 -8.53 22.78
C ILE A 28 6.18 -7.99 24.13
N ASN A 29 5.08 -7.22 24.14
CA ASN A 29 4.40 -6.66 25.32
C ASN A 29 5.26 -5.71 26.17
N ILE A 30 6.21 -4.98 25.57
CA ILE A 30 6.94 -3.91 26.27
C ILE A 30 6.07 -2.65 26.38
N LEU A 31 5.34 -2.30 25.32
CA LEU A 31 4.47 -1.10 25.27
C LEU A 31 2.98 -1.42 25.52
N ASP A 32 2.56 -2.66 25.26
CA ASP A 32 1.24 -3.24 25.56
C ASP A 32 0.00 -2.49 25.00
N TRP A 33 0.12 -1.87 23.83
CA TRP A 33 -1.07 -1.36 23.12
C TRP A 33 -1.91 -2.51 22.53
N LYS A 34 -3.22 -2.37 22.61
CA LYS A 34 -4.19 -3.33 22.05
C LYS A 34 -4.63 -2.91 20.66
N LEU A 35 -4.88 -3.91 19.82
CA LEU A 35 -5.37 -3.78 18.45
C LEU A 35 -6.69 -4.54 18.29
N ASN A 36 -7.45 -4.22 17.24
CA ASN A 36 -8.50 -5.13 16.73
C ASN A 36 -7.88 -6.36 16.08
N PHE A 37 -6.72 -6.20 15.45
CA PHE A 37 -6.01 -7.30 14.81
C PHE A 37 -4.70 -7.65 15.53
N SER A 38 -3.59 -7.75 14.81
CA SER A 38 -2.33 -8.31 15.33
C SER A 38 -1.14 -7.41 15.02
N TRP A 39 -0.22 -7.31 15.97
CA TRP A 39 1.07 -6.67 15.74
C TRP A 39 1.94 -7.44 14.75
N HIS A 40 1.76 -8.76 14.69
CA HIS A 40 2.55 -9.63 13.84
C HIS A 40 2.29 -9.35 12.34
N GLY A 41 1.04 -9.25 11.91
CA GLY A 41 0.69 -8.93 10.52
C GLY A 41 1.16 -7.54 10.09
N LEU A 42 1.05 -6.55 11.00
CA LEU A 42 1.59 -5.19 10.77
C LEU A 42 3.11 -5.23 10.53
N ILE A 43 3.87 -5.93 11.38
CA ILE A 43 5.34 -6.08 11.23
C ILE A 43 5.70 -6.73 9.89
N ILE A 44 5.00 -7.79 9.49
CA ILE A 44 5.25 -8.48 8.22
C ILE A 44 5.00 -7.53 7.05
N THR A 45 3.85 -6.85 7.06
CA THR A 45 3.45 -5.92 6.01
C THR A 45 4.43 -4.76 5.89
N ASP A 46 4.82 -4.15 7.01
CA ASP A 46 5.77 -3.03 7.03
C ASP A 46 7.17 -3.41 6.57
N ILE A 47 7.66 -4.59 6.97
CA ILE A 47 8.94 -5.13 6.47
C ILE A 47 8.85 -5.38 4.95
N ALA A 48 7.75 -5.97 4.47
CA ALA A 48 7.56 -6.22 3.05
C ALA A 48 7.53 -4.90 2.24
N VAL A 49 6.76 -3.91 2.69
CA VAL A 49 6.70 -2.57 2.08
C VAL A 49 8.07 -1.91 2.07
N TRP A 50 8.81 -1.97 3.18
CA TRP A 50 10.17 -1.43 3.26
C TRP A 50 11.12 -2.11 2.26
N LEU A 51 11.13 -3.44 2.20
CA LEU A 51 11.96 -4.21 1.27
C LEU A 51 11.63 -3.92 -0.19
N ILE A 52 10.34 -3.85 -0.54
CA ILE A 52 9.89 -3.51 -1.89
C ILE A 52 10.37 -2.10 -2.26
N CYS A 53 10.21 -1.12 -1.35
CA CYS A 53 10.65 0.25 -1.59
C CYS A 53 12.18 0.32 -1.79
N GLU A 54 12.97 -0.31 -0.92
CA GLU A 54 14.42 -0.35 -1.04
C GLU A 54 14.89 -1.01 -2.34
N ALA A 55 14.26 -2.14 -2.73
CA ALA A 55 14.54 -2.81 -3.99
C ALA A 55 14.22 -1.90 -5.19
N VAL A 56 13.03 -1.31 -5.21
CA VAL A 56 12.60 -0.41 -6.29
C VAL A 56 13.56 0.79 -6.41
N ILE A 57 13.94 1.42 -5.29
CA ILE A 57 14.86 2.56 -5.28
C ILE A 57 16.27 2.17 -5.75
N SER A 58 16.72 0.97 -5.40
CA SER A 58 18.04 0.45 -5.79
C SER A 58 18.13 0.14 -7.28
N TYR A 59 17.08 -0.44 -7.87
CA TYR A 59 17.08 -0.89 -9.26
C TYR A 59 16.54 0.16 -10.25
N LYS A 60 15.66 1.07 -9.83
CA LYS A 60 15.03 2.06 -10.73
C LYS A 60 15.55 3.47 -10.45
N LYS A 61 16.27 4.00 -11.45
CA LYS A 61 16.69 5.41 -11.48
C LYS A 61 15.53 6.31 -11.92
N GLY A 62 15.50 7.54 -11.40
CA GLY A 62 14.57 8.60 -11.85
C GLY A 62 13.24 8.67 -11.09
N ILE A 63 13.03 7.84 -10.06
CA ILE A 63 11.81 7.91 -9.23
C ILE A 63 11.76 9.25 -8.50
N ASN A 64 10.57 9.87 -8.48
CA ASN A 64 10.32 11.04 -7.68
C ASN A 64 10.12 10.66 -6.20
N LEU A 65 11.22 10.43 -5.48
CA LEU A 65 11.20 9.99 -4.08
C LEU A 65 10.41 10.95 -3.16
N ILE A 66 10.36 12.24 -3.49
CA ILE A 66 9.62 13.25 -2.72
C ILE A 66 8.11 13.09 -2.87
N ALA A 67 7.64 12.58 -4.02
CA ALA A 67 6.22 12.29 -4.20
C ALA A 67 5.85 10.89 -3.68
N VAL A 68 6.74 9.91 -3.85
CA VAL A 68 6.43 8.50 -3.54
C VAL A 68 6.57 8.19 -2.06
N LEU A 69 7.70 8.51 -1.44
CA LEU A 69 8.02 8.02 -0.08
C LEU A 69 7.07 8.57 1.00
N PRO A 70 6.66 9.85 0.99
CA PRO A 70 5.69 10.35 1.97
C PRO A 70 4.33 9.65 1.86
N VAL A 71 3.90 9.30 0.65
CA VAL A 71 2.62 8.63 0.42
C VAL A 71 2.66 7.19 0.94
N VAL A 72 3.77 6.48 0.70
CA VAL A 72 3.98 5.14 1.27
C VAL A 72 4.05 5.16 2.79
N LEU A 73 4.77 6.12 3.38
CA LEU A 73 4.79 6.29 4.84
C LEU A 73 3.40 6.56 5.38
N LEU A 74 2.66 7.45 4.73
CA LEU A 74 1.32 7.78 5.17
C LEU A 74 0.42 6.54 5.15
N SER A 75 0.48 5.69 4.12
CA SER A 75 -0.36 4.49 4.08
C SER A 75 -0.08 3.53 5.23
N VAL A 76 1.20 3.22 5.52
CA VAL A 76 1.54 2.28 6.61
C VAL A 76 1.24 2.86 8.00
N TYR A 77 1.51 4.15 8.21
CA TYR A 77 1.18 4.79 9.49
C TYR A 77 -0.33 4.90 9.72
N LEU A 78 -1.11 5.12 8.65
CA LEU A 78 -2.57 5.12 8.78
C LEU A 78 -3.06 3.73 9.17
N ASP A 79 -2.56 2.65 8.54
CA ASP A 79 -2.95 1.28 8.87
C ASP A 79 -2.80 0.97 10.38
N VAL A 80 -1.62 1.23 10.93
CA VAL A 80 -1.33 1.03 12.36
C VAL A 80 -2.17 1.93 13.25
N PHE A 81 -2.27 3.23 12.93
CA PHE A 81 -3.05 4.17 13.72
C PHE A 81 -4.52 3.74 13.77
N TRP A 82 -5.05 3.26 12.65
CA TRP A 82 -6.47 2.97 12.52
C TRP A 82 -6.86 1.76 13.36
N ASP A 83 -5.95 0.79 13.44
CA ASP A 83 -6.12 -0.38 14.27
C ASP A 83 -5.98 -0.04 15.78
N MET A 84 -4.97 0.77 16.13
CA MET A 84 -4.79 1.26 17.50
C MET A 84 -5.98 2.04 18.06
N PHE A 85 -6.69 2.80 17.21
CA PHE A 85 -7.89 3.54 17.61
C PHE A 85 -9.18 2.71 17.51
N HIS A 86 -9.05 1.42 17.16
CA HIS A 86 -10.14 0.47 16.97
C HIS A 86 -11.17 0.95 15.93
N LEU A 87 -10.71 1.62 14.87
CA LEU A 87 -11.61 2.24 13.90
C LEU A 87 -12.32 1.19 13.02
N TYR A 88 -11.65 0.07 12.71
CA TYR A 88 -12.25 -1.07 12.00
C TYR A 88 -13.51 -1.62 12.69
N SER A 89 -13.54 -1.61 14.03
CA SER A 89 -14.70 -2.09 14.80
C SER A 89 -15.73 -1.00 15.10
N LYS A 90 -15.33 0.29 15.05
CA LYS A 90 -16.18 1.43 15.43
C LYS A 90 -16.94 2.04 14.25
N ILE A 91 -16.35 2.01 13.06
CA ILE A 91 -16.89 2.67 11.89
C ILE A 91 -17.30 1.61 10.86
N HIS A 92 -18.57 1.60 10.49
CA HIS A 92 -19.08 0.68 9.48
C HIS A 92 -18.41 0.93 8.12
N ASN A 93 -17.99 -0.14 7.44
CA ASN A 93 -17.27 -0.13 6.15
C ASN A 93 -15.94 0.63 6.15
N TYR A 94 -15.34 0.84 7.32
CA TYR A 94 -14.08 1.55 7.43
C TYR A 94 -12.93 0.82 6.73
N ASP A 95 -12.93 -0.49 6.90
CA ASP A 95 -12.06 -1.43 6.19
C ASP A 95 -12.15 -1.27 4.66
N LYS A 96 -13.38 -1.22 4.11
CA LYS A 96 -13.58 -1.00 2.67
C LYS A 96 -13.07 0.37 2.23
N PHE A 97 -13.23 1.41 3.04
CA PHE A 97 -12.63 2.71 2.74
C PHE A 97 -11.10 2.66 2.64
N LEU A 98 -10.43 1.85 3.48
CA LEU A 98 -8.99 1.62 3.40
C LEU A 98 -8.58 0.92 2.12
N HIS A 99 -9.23 -0.20 1.80
CA HIS A 99 -9.00 -0.93 0.55
C HIS A 99 -9.05 0.03 -0.64
N PHE A 100 -10.08 0.87 -0.73
CA PHE A 100 -10.20 1.87 -1.79
C PHE A 100 -9.03 2.88 -1.79
N PHE A 101 -8.72 3.45 -0.63
CA PHE A 101 -7.77 4.55 -0.49
C PHE A 101 -6.32 4.10 -0.68
N ILE A 102 -5.91 3.03 0.01
CA ILE A 102 -4.58 2.45 -0.11
C ILE A 102 -4.39 1.89 -1.52
N SER A 103 -5.41 1.28 -2.12
CA SER A 103 -5.30 0.75 -3.49
C SER A 103 -5.05 1.86 -4.51
N SER A 104 -5.71 3.00 -4.33
CA SER A 104 -5.45 4.20 -5.13
C SER A 104 -4.00 4.67 -4.96
N ILE A 105 -3.48 4.69 -3.74
CA ILE A 105 -2.09 5.05 -3.45
C ILE A 105 -1.12 4.09 -4.15
N VAL A 106 -1.31 2.78 -4.01
CA VAL A 106 -0.44 1.76 -4.59
C VAL A 106 -0.41 1.89 -6.12
N ALA A 107 -1.58 2.06 -6.75
CA ALA A 107 -1.66 2.27 -8.20
C ALA A 107 -0.91 3.53 -8.65
N TYR A 108 -1.00 4.63 -7.89
CA TYR A 108 -0.25 5.86 -8.17
C TYR A 108 1.26 5.67 -8.02
N VAL A 109 1.70 4.95 -6.97
CA VAL A 109 3.13 4.64 -6.76
C VAL A 109 3.66 3.79 -7.91
N ILE A 110 2.94 2.75 -8.32
CA ILE A 110 3.32 1.90 -9.47
C ILE A 110 3.41 2.76 -10.75
N TYR A 111 2.45 3.65 -10.98
CA TYR A 111 2.52 4.61 -12.07
C TYR A 111 3.80 5.47 -11.99
N GLU A 112 4.09 6.09 -10.85
CA GLU A 112 5.27 6.94 -10.69
C GLU A 112 6.59 6.19 -10.92
N VAL A 113 6.66 4.91 -10.55
CA VAL A 113 7.82 4.03 -10.76
C VAL A 113 7.97 3.66 -12.25
N LEU A 114 6.86 3.47 -12.97
CA LEU A 114 6.88 2.93 -14.32
C LEU A 114 6.63 3.95 -15.43
N LYS A 115 6.23 5.20 -15.11
CA LYS A 115 5.79 6.21 -16.08
C LYS A 115 6.75 6.46 -17.24
N ASP A 116 8.07 6.44 -17.00
CA ASP A 116 9.07 6.70 -18.06
C ASP A 116 9.12 5.59 -19.13
N LYS A 117 8.72 4.37 -18.76
CA LYS A 117 8.67 3.21 -19.68
C LYS A 117 7.30 3.07 -20.33
N LEU A 118 6.25 3.34 -19.55
CA LEU A 118 4.87 3.01 -19.88
C LEU A 118 4.19 4.05 -20.80
N TYR A 119 4.39 5.35 -20.59
CA TYR A 119 3.57 6.38 -21.24
C TYR A 119 4.23 7.09 -22.46
N LYS A 120 4.94 6.35 -23.33
CA LYS A 120 5.55 6.92 -24.55
C LYS A 120 4.58 7.09 -25.72
N ASP A 121 3.77 6.08 -26.02
CA ASP A 121 2.91 6.01 -27.22
C ASP A 121 1.46 5.58 -26.90
N HIS A 122 0.50 5.75 -27.81
CA HIS A 122 -0.93 5.52 -27.52
C HIS A 122 -1.29 4.04 -27.23
N PHE A 123 -0.81 3.10 -28.05
CA PHE A 123 -0.98 1.65 -27.81
C PHE A 123 -0.40 1.25 -26.45
N TRP A 124 0.70 1.90 -26.08
CA TRP A 124 1.35 1.68 -24.80
C TRP A 124 0.53 2.20 -23.62
N LYS A 125 -0.39 3.18 -23.78
CA LYS A 125 -1.21 3.69 -22.66
C LYS A 125 -2.21 2.67 -22.13
N ILE A 126 -2.90 1.95 -23.03
CA ILE A 126 -3.85 0.91 -22.63
C ILE A 126 -3.08 -0.24 -21.97
N LEU A 127 -1.98 -0.68 -22.59
CA LEU A 127 -1.11 -1.70 -22.02
C LEU A 127 -0.53 -1.27 -20.66
N SER A 128 -0.18 0.00 -20.50
CA SER A 128 0.32 0.58 -19.25
C SER A 128 -0.72 0.56 -18.15
N SER A 129 -1.96 0.92 -18.48
CA SER A 129 -3.08 0.78 -17.56
C SER A 129 -3.21 -0.67 -17.13
N VAL A 130 -3.24 -1.63 -18.06
CA VAL A 130 -3.32 -3.07 -17.74
C VAL A 130 -2.16 -3.50 -16.84
N ILE A 131 -0.93 -3.06 -17.10
CA ILE A 131 0.23 -3.40 -16.25
C ILE A 131 0.08 -2.84 -14.83
N ILE A 132 -0.33 -1.57 -14.68
CA ILE A 132 -0.55 -0.95 -13.35
C ILE A 132 -1.61 -1.73 -12.60
N ILE A 133 -2.71 -2.05 -13.28
CA ILE A 133 -3.82 -2.85 -12.77
C ILE A 133 -3.32 -4.21 -12.28
N SER A 134 -2.65 -4.98 -13.13
CA SER A 134 -2.19 -6.33 -12.80
C SER A 134 -1.20 -6.35 -11.62
N ILE A 135 -0.28 -5.39 -11.56
CA ILE A 135 0.67 -5.30 -10.44
C ILE A 135 -0.07 -4.93 -9.14
N THR A 136 -0.97 -3.94 -9.20
CA THR A 136 -1.75 -3.52 -8.02
C THR A 136 -2.61 -4.66 -7.48
N SER A 137 -3.33 -5.37 -8.36
CA SER A 137 -4.11 -6.56 -7.99
C SER A 137 -3.25 -7.67 -7.39
N THR A 138 -2.01 -7.83 -7.86
CA THR A 138 -1.09 -8.84 -7.32
C THR A 138 -0.70 -8.50 -5.89
N PHE A 139 -0.41 -7.23 -5.58
CA PHE A 139 -0.10 -6.82 -4.21
C PHE A 139 -1.27 -7.05 -3.25
N TRP A 140 -2.49 -6.70 -3.67
CA TRP A 140 -3.69 -6.96 -2.86
C TRP A 140 -3.97 -8.44 -2.67
N MET A 141 -3.79 -9.26 -3.70
CA MET A 141 -3.92 -10.70 -3.55
C MET A 141 -2.87 -11.28 -2.58
N LEU A 142 -1.66 -10.75 -2.56
CA LEU A 142 -0.64 -11.15 -1.58
C LEU A 142 -1.01 -10.71 -0.15
N TYR A 143 -1.60 -9.53 0.00
CA TYR A 143 -2.09 -9.02 1.28
C TYR A 143 -3.22 -9.93 1.83
N GLU A 144 -4.24 -10.23 1.04
CA GLU A 144 -5.32 -11.16 1.43
C GLU A 144 -4.80 -12.57 1.80
N ILE A 145 -3.77 -13.05 1.09
CA ILE A 145 -3.12 -14.32 1.41
C ILE A 145 -2.40 -14.24 2.77
N GLU A 146 -1.71 -13.13 3.04
CA GLU A 146 -1.04 -12.91 4.33
C GLU A 146 -2.05 -12.91 5.47
N GLU A 147 -3.15 -12.16 5.34
CA GLU A 147 -4.22 -12.14 6.34
C GLU A 147 -4.81 -13.54 6.56
N TYR A 148 -5.05 -14.28 5.47
CA TYR A 148 -5.56 -15.65 5.55
C TYR A 148 -4.61 -16.56 6.33
N LEU A 149 -3.31 -16.49 6.04
CA LEU A 149 -2.31 -17.32 6.69
C LEU A 149 -2.18 -16.96 8.18
N GLU A 150 -2.20 -15.68 8.51
CA GLU A 150 -2.14 -15.22 9.89
C GLU A 150 -3.36 -15.71 10.68
N ASP A 151 -4.57 -15.55 10.14
CA ASP A 151 -5.80 -15.98 10.78
C ASP A 151 -5.84 -17.51 10.98
N ALA A 152 -5.49 -18.27 9.94
CA ALA A 152 -5.51 -19.71 9.97
C ALA A 152 -4.46 -20.32 10.92
N TYR A 153 -3.23 -19.80 10.90
CA TYR A 153 -2.10 -20.46 11.57
C TYR A 153 -1.67 -19.80 12.88
N ILE A 154 -1.84 -18.48 13.02
CA ILE A 154 -1.38 -17.71 14.18
C ILE A 154 -2.53 -17.47 15.15
N ASN A 155 -3.63 -16.89 14.65
CA ASN A 155 -4.80 -16.61 15.47
C ASN A 155 -5.64 -17.87 15.73
N LYS A 156 -5.47 -18.92 14.90
CA LYS A 156 -6.23 -20.18 14.92
C LYS A 156 -7.74 -19.97 14.81
N LYS A 157 -8.15 -18.82 14.24
CA LYS A 157 -9.54 -18.41 14.01
C LYS A 157 -9.53 -17.35 12.92
N LEU A 158 -10.56 -17.36 12.06
CA LEU A 158 -10.77 -16.35 11.03
C LEU A 158 -11.28 -15.07 11.71
N LEU A 159 -10.36 -14.16 12.06
CA LEU A 159 -10.66 -12.88 12.71
C LEU A 159 -11.10 -11.84 11.69
N ARG A 160 -10.33 -11.71 10.61
CA ARG A 160 -10.51 -10.71 9.56
C ARG A 160 -11.49 -11.22 8.51
N MET A 161 -11.35 -12.48 8.09
CA MET A 161 -12.24 -13.10 7.10
C MET A 161 -13.51 -13.70 7.74
N TRP A 162 -14.37 -12.86 8.32
CA TRP A 162 -15.58 -13.28 9.03
C TRP A 162 -16.49 -14.19 8.18
N ASN A 163 -16.49 -13.98 6.86
CA ASN A 163 -17.04 -14.88 5.85
C ASN A 163 -16.26 -14.70 4.52
N SER A 164 -16.39 -15.65 3.58
CA SER A 164 -15.80 -15.53 2.24
C SER A 164 -16.31 -14.34 1.41
N PHE A 165 -17.35 -13.65 1.87
CA PHE A 165 -17.88 -12.44 1.23
C PHE A 165 -17.03 -11.20 1.54
N ASP A 166 -16.24 -11.21 2.61
CA ASP A 166 -15.43 -10.06 3.02
C ASP A 166 -14.30 -9.80 2.03
N THR A 167 -13.44 -10.80 1.82
CA THR A 167 -12.37 -10.80 0.81
C THR A 167 -12.86 -10.45 -0.60
N TRP A 168 -14.06 -10.89 -1.00
CA TRP A 168 -14.58 -10.49 -2.32
C TRP A 168 -14.92 -9.00 -2.39
N TRP A 169 -15.50 -8.46 -1.31
CA TRP A 169 -15.76 -7.03 -1.19
C TRP A 169 -14.47 -6.21 -1.11
N ASP A 170 -13.43 -6.74 -0.49
CA ASP A 170 -12.10 -6.11 -0.41
C ASP A 170 -11.47 -6.00 -1.78
N LEU A 171 -11.37 -7.12 -2.50
CA LEU A 171 -10.85 -7.14 -3.86
C LEU A 171 -11.66 -6.25 -4.83
N LEU A 172 -12.99 -6.17 -4.64
CA LEU A 172 -13.83 -5.24 -5.41
C LEU A 172 -13.51 -3.79 -5.07
N THR A 173 -13.29 -3.48 -3.80
CA THR A 173 -13.05 -2.12 -3.35
C THR A 173 -11.64 -1.65 -3.74
N ASP A 174 -10.67 -2.57 -3.70
CA ASP A 174 -9.34 -2.39 -4.27
C ASP A 174 -9.42 -2.07 -5.76
N LEU A 175 -10.19 -2.88 -6.50
CA LEU A 175 -10.48 -2.67 -7.93
C LEU A 175 -10.98 -1.26 -8.21
N LEU A 176 -11.95 -0.78 -7.44
CA LEU A 176 -12.48 0.58 -7.60
C LEU A 176 -11.41 1.65 -7.36
N GLY A 177 -10.55 1.47 -6.36
CA GLY A 177 -9.46 2.40 -6.05
C GLY A 177 -8.46 2.54 -7.20
N TRP A 178 -7.91 1.42 -7.69
CA TRP A 178 -6.93 1.49 -8.76
C TRP A 178 -7.54 1.86 -10.13
N VAL A 179 -8.82 1.54 -10.40
CA VAL A 179 -9.53 2.00 -11.60
C VAL A 179 -9.66 3.52 -11.60
N LEU A 180 -10.02 4.13 -10.47
CA LEU A 180 -10.13 5.58 -10.36
C LEU A 180 -8.82 6.26 -10.76
N VAL A 181 -7.68 5.78 -10.24
CA VAL A 181 -6.37 6.33 -10.55
C VAL A 181 -6.03 6.19 -12.03
N VAL A 182 -6.28 5.02 -12.61
CA VAL A 182 -6.08 4.80 -14.06
C VAL A 182 -6.92 5.79 -14.88
N ILE A 183 -8.20 6.01 -14.54
CA ILE A 183 -9.06 6.98 -15.22
C ILE A 183 -8.48 8.40 -15.11
N VAL A 184 -8.11 8.82 -13.91
CA VAL A 184 -7.50 10.15 -13.66
C VAL A 184 -6.23 10.33 -14.50
N LEU A 185 -5.35 9.32 -14.53
CA LEU A 185 -4.13 9.35 -15.33
C LEU A 185 -4.46 9.45 -16.82
N LEU A 186 -5.42 8.68 -17.34
CA LEU A 186 -5.83 8.76 -18.75
C LEU A 186 -6.36 10.16 -19.12
N ILE A 187 -7.13 10.81 -18.22
CA ILE A 187 -7.63 12.18 -18.42
C ILE A 187 -6.47 13.18 -18.46
N ILE A 188 -5.53 13.11 -17.50
CA ILE A 188 -4.37 14.02 -17.43
C ILE A 188 -3.51 13.90 -18.70
N HIS A 189 -3.23 12.67 -19.16
CA HIS A 189 -2.41 12.44 -20.36
C HIS A 189 -3.14 12.81 -21.65
N ARG A 190 -4.48 12.86 -21.67
CA ARG A 190 -5.25 13.42 -22.79
C ARG A 190 -5.14 14.95 -22.84
N LYS A 191 -5.22 15.63 -21.69
CA LYS A 191 -5.15 17.09 -21.61
C LYS A 191 -3.77 17.65 -21.97
N LYS A 192 -2.68 17.00 -21.52
CA LYS A 192 -1.29 17.40 -21.87
C LYS A 192 -0.96 17.35 -23.36
N LYS A 193 -1.78 16.68 -24.19
CA LYS A 193 -1.60 16.59 -25.65
C LYS A 193 -2.34 17.71 -26.40
N LYS A 194 -3.30 18.38 -25.74
CA LYS A 194 -4.10 19.47 -26.35
C LYS A 194 -3.48 20.85 -26.13
N LEU A 195 -2.47 20.94 -25.27
CA LEU A 195 -1.61 22.11 -25.04
C LEU A 195 -0.30 21.90 -25.81
#